data_AF-A0A915EJM3-F1
#
_entry.id   AF-A0A915EJM3-F1
#
_cell.length_a   1.000
_cell.length_b   1.000
_cell.length_c   1.000
_cell.angle_alpha   90.00
_cell.angle_beta   90.00
_cell.angle_gamma   90.00
#
_symmetry.space_group_name_H-M   'P 1'
#
loop_
_entity.id
_entity.type
_entity.pdbx_description
1 polymer ?
#
loop_
_entity_poly.entity_id
_entity_poly.type
_entity_poly.pdbx_seq_one_letter_code
_entity_poly.pdbx_strand_id
1 'polypeptide(L)'
;MIADYKKLYYDTLKPLVNSLDASRPYLLSSPSNGVETEKQGGYSENPGDTAYGDIHFYTDFDNLWKDSTYKTPRCATEYGIQSYPLRDTMTAWINQSEWTYGSKSMNLRQHHTGGAINNLVLVYQHFELPIACGVTKSSELLTCEQFTNSAVYMDDFSLLSQVHQAVAMQVESEHYRR
;
A
#
# COMPACT_ATOMS: atom_id res chain seq x y z
N MET A 1 0.46 -9.86 -25.47
CA MET A 1 0.00 -9.50 -24.11
C MET A 1 -1.44 -9.93 -23.85
N ILE A 2 -2.50 -9.29 -24.40
CA ILE A 2 -3.89 -9.73 -24.14
C ILE A 2 -4.17 -11.15 -24.68
N ALA A 3 -3.70 -11.45 -25.89
CA ALA A 3 -3.86 -12.78 -26.48
C ALA A 3 -3.19 -13.87 -25.63
N ASP A 4 -1.96 -13.63 -25.15
CA ASP A 4 -1.22 -14.57 -24.31
C ASP A 4 -1.87 -14.74 -22.94
N TYR A 5 -2.35 -13.64 -22.34
CA TYR A 5 -3.12 -13.65 -21.10
C TYR A 5 -4.36 -14.55 -21.24
N LYS A 6 -5.17 -14.33 -22.29
CA LYS A 6 -6.35 -15.15 -22.56
C LYS A 6 -5.97 -16.60 -22.81
N LYS A 7 -4.92 -16.84 -23.58
CA LYS A 7 -4.45 -18.20 -23.87
C LYS A 7 -4.12 -18.95 -22.59
N LEU A 8 -3.44 -18.31 -21.63
CA LEU A 8 -3.09 -18.92 -20.36
C LEU A 8 -4.30 -19.02 -19.42
N TYR A 9 -4.88 -17.90 -19.02
CA TYR A 9 -5.83 -17.85 -17.90
C TYR A 9 -7.26 -18.24 -18.31
N TYR A 10 -7.67 -17.95 -19.54
CA TYR A 10 -9.01 -18.23 -20.03
C TYR A 10 -9.09 -19.57 -20.77
N ASP A 11 -8.23 -19.79 -21.76
CA ASP A 11 -8.34 -20.95 -22.64
C ASP A 11 -7.68 -22.21 -22.07
N THR A 12 -6.70 -22.06 -21.17
CA THR A 12 -5.93 -23.19 -20.63
C THR A 12 -6.32 -23.47 -19.18
N LEU A 13 -6.14 -22.49 -18.28
CA LEU A 13 -6.31 -22.71 -16.84
C LEU A 13 -7.78 -22.83 -16.42
N LYS A 14 -8.67 -21.93 -16.86
CA LYS A 14 -10.10 -21.99 -16.51
C LYS A 14 -10.76 -23.35 -16.81
N PRO A 15 -10.71 -23.90 -18.04
CA PRO A 15 -11.33 -25.19 -18.32
C PRO A 15 -10.67 -26.34 -17.55
N LEU A 16 -9.33 -26.29 -17.37
CA LEU A 16 -8.62 -27.29 -16.58
C LEU A 16 -9.11 -27.29 -15.12
N VAL A 17 -9.15 -26.12 -14.47
CA VAL A 17 -9.63 -25.99 -13.08
C VAL A 17 -11.08 -26.44 -12.98
N ASN A 18 -11.97 -25.95 -13.86
CA ASN A 18 -13.37 -26.35 -13.84
C ASN A 18 -13.59 -27.85 -14.08
N SER A 19 -12.70 -28.51 -14.83
CA SER A 19 -12.76 -29.97 -15.03
C SER A 19 -12.39 -30.77 -13.78
N LEU A 20 -11.58 -30.19 -12.90
CA LEU A 20 -11.07 -30.83 -11.68
C LEU A 20 -11.92 -30.45 -10.44
N ASP A 21 -12.40 -29.21 -10.38
CA ASP A 21 -13.23 -28.68 -9.32
C ASP A 21 -14.21 -27.63 -9.87
N ALA A 22 -15.47 -28.03 -10.03
CA ALA A 22 -16.57 -27.12 -10.38
C ALA A 22 -17.33 -26.60 -9.15
N SER A 23 -16.94 -26.99 -7.93
CA SER A 23 -17.63 -26.58 -6.69
C SER A 23 -17.29 -25.18 -6.23
N ARG A 24 -16.19 -24.59 -6.74
CA ARG A 24 -15.70 -23.26 -6.40
C ARG A 24 -15.63 -22.37 -7.65
N PRO A 25 -15.91 -21.07 -7.53
CA PRO A 25 -15.78 -20.16 -8.66
C PRO A 25 -14.32 -19.98 -9.07
N TYR A 26 -14.08 -19.84 -10.37
CA TYR A 26 -12.79 -19.44 -10.93
C TYR A 26 -12.85 -17.98 -11.36
N LEU A 27 -11.87 -17.18 -10.93
CA LEU A 27 -11.67 -15.80 -11.39
C LEU A 27 -10.42 -15.73 -12.25
N LEU A 28 -10.47 -14.90 -13.31
CA LEU A 28 -9.36 -14.78 -14.26
C LEU A 28 -8.17 -13.98 -13.69
N SER A 29 -8.43 -13.08 -12.72
CA SER A 29 -7.45 -12.20 -12.09
C SER A 29 -8.00 -11.66 -10.77
N SER A 30 -7.17 -10.94 -10.02
CA SER A 30 -7.57 -9.96 -9.00
C SER A 30 -6.73 -8.69 -9.21
N PRO A 31 -7.33 -7.49 -9.29
CA PRO A 31 -8.77 -7.27 -9.26
C PRO A 31 -9.46 -7.80 -10.53
N SER A 32 -10.76 -8.04 -10.45
CA SER A 32 -11.59 -8.50 -11.57
C SER A 32 -13.03 -8.05 -11.41
N ASN A 33 -13.71 -7.76 -12.53
CA ASN A 33 -15.15 -7.54 -12.56
C ASN A 33 -15.95 -8.87 -12.57
N GLY A 34 -15.28 -10.01 -12.34
CA GLY A 34 -15.89 -11.34 -12.30
C GLY A 34 -16.62 -11.69 -13.59
N VAL A 35 -17.91 -12.00 -13.48
CA VAL A 35 -18.75 -12.40 -14.62
C VAL A 35 -18.76 -11.34 -15.74
N GLU A 36 -18.65 -10.06 -15.42
CA GLU A 36 -18.60 -9.00 -16.45
C GLU A 36 -17.32 -9.06 -17.28
N THR A 37 -16.18 -9.43 -16.67
CA THR A 37 -14.94 -9.69 -17.42
C THR A 37 -15.11 -10.85 -18.39
N GLU A 38 -15.88 -11.89 -18.01
CA GLU A 38 -16.15 -13.03 -18.89
C GLU A 38 -17.03 -12.64 -20.08
N LYS A 39 -18.09 -11.85 -19.83
CA LYS A 39 -18.96 -11.33 -20.89
C LYS A 39 -18.21 -10.46 -21.91
N GLN A 40 -17.16 -9.77 -21.45
CA GLN A 40 -16.26 -8.98 -22.30
C GLN A 40 -15.22 -9.84 -23.06
N GLY A 41 -15.33 -11.17 -22.98
CA GLY A 41 -14.44 -12.10 -23.66
C GLY A 41 -13.17 -12.41 -22.88
N GLY A 42 -13.21 -12.33 -21.54
CA GLY A 42 -12.13 -12.77 -20.65
C GLY A 42 -11.06 -11.71 -20.36
N TYR A 43 -11.33 -10.44 -20.66
CA TYR A 43 -10.48 -9.29 -20.35
C TYR A 43 -11.37 -8.07 -20.11
N SER A 44 -11.02 -7.24 -19.13
CA SER A 44 -11.74 -6.00 -18.84
C SER A 44 -10.82 -4.81 -18.93
N GLU A 45 -11.26 -3.75 -19.61
CA GLU A 45 -10.49 -2.51 -19.74
C GLU A 45 -10.43 -1.72 -18.43
N ASN A 46 -11.42 -1.90 -17.54
CA ASN A 46 -11.46 -1.30 -16.22
C ASN A 46 -11.72 -2.39 -15.16
N PRO A 47 -10.71 -3.22 -14.80
CA PRO A 47 -10.89 -4.34 -13.89
C PRO A 47 -11.11 -3.94 -12.42
N GLY A 48 -10.95 -2.65 -12.08
CA GLY A 48 -11.21 -2.08 -10.76
C GLY A 48 -12.48 -1.24 -10.71
N ASP A 49 -13.51 -1.60 -11.48
CA ASP A 49 -14.79 -0.92 -11.48
C ASP A 49 -15.55 -1.22 -10.18
N THR A 50 -15.85 -0.19 -9.39
CA THR A 50 -16.56 -0.32 -8.11
C THR A 50 -17.96 -0.95 -8.23
N ALA A 51 -18.56 -0.94 -9.43
CA ALA A 51 -19.87 -1.54 -9.66
C ALA A 51 -19.85 -3.08 -9.68
N TYR A 52 -18.68 -3.71 -9.91
CA TYR A 52 -18.51 -5.16 -10.10
C TYR A 52 -17.36 -5.73 -9.27
N GLY A 53 -17.37 -7.05 -9.09
CA GLY A 53 -16.26 -7.85 -8.53
C GLY A 53 -15.46 -7.23 -7.38
N ASP A 54 -14.14 -7.16 -7.52
CA ASP A 54 -13.21 -6.65 -6.51
C ASP A 54 -12.31 -5.52 -7.02
N ILE A 55 -11.79 -4.71 -6.08
CA ILE A 55 -10.79 -3.67 -6.37
C ILE A 55 -9.55 -3.82 -5.50
N HIS A 56 -8.45 -3.26 -5.98
CA HIS A 56 -7.27 -2.93 -5.20
C HIS A 56 -7.18 -1.42 -5.06
N PHE A 57 -7.01 -0.90 -3.84
CA PHE A 57 -6.98 0.54 -3.59
C PHE A 57 -5.75 0.94 -2.77
N TYR A 58 -4.96 1.85 -3.33
CA TYR A 58 -3.77 2.43 -2.70
C TYR A 58 -3.71 3.92 -3.11
N THR A 59 -3.38 4.80 -2.17
CA THR A 59 -3.11 6.22 -2.43
C THR A 59 -2.00 6.73 -1.52
N ASP A 60 -1.17 7.62 -2.06
CA ASP A 60 0.11 8.04 -1.46
C ASP A 60 0.07 9.44 -0.83
N PHE A 61 -0.99 10.21 -1.08
CA PHE A 61 -1.02 11.64 -0.71
C PHE A 61 -2.35 12.11 -0.11
N ASP A 62 -3.43 11.34 -0.27
CA ASP A 62 -4.73 11.72 0.27
C ASP A 62 -4.74 11.63 1.79
N ASN A 63 -5.69 12.35 2.42
CA ASN A 63 -5.89 12.26 3.85
C ASN A 63 -6.61 10.94 4.18
N LEU A 64 -5.83 9.96 4.65
CA LEU A 64 -6.30 8.62 4.98
C LEU A 64 -7.08 8.53 6.30
N TRP A 65 -7.19 9.62 7.07
CA TRP A 65 -8.06 9.67 8.25
C TRP A 65 -9.48 10.16 7.92
N LYS A 66 -9.77 10.39 6.63
CA LYS A 66 -11.10 10.74 6.14
C LYS A 66 -11.69 9.56 5.37
N ASP A 67 -12.83 9.09 5.84
CA ASP A 67 -13.58 8.02 5.19
C ASP A 67 -14.02 8.38 3.75
N SER A 68 -14.23 9.66 3.46
CA SER A 68 -14.59 10.16 2.13
C SER A 68 -13.49 9.96 1.07
N THR A 69 -12.27 9.62 1.49
CA THR A 69 -11.15 9.32 0.59
C THR A 69 -11.34 7.97 -0.11
N TYR A 70 -12.01 7.03 0.54
CA TYR A 70 -12.12 5.65 0.06
C TYR A 70 -13.27 5.46 -0.92
N LYS A 71 -13.04 4.57 -1.89
CA LYS A 71 -14.07 4.14 -2.85
C LYS A 71 -15.09 3.24 -2.16
N THR A 72 -16.29 3.10 -2.73
CA THR A 72 -17.30 2.14 -2.25
C THR A 72 -17.47 1.00 -3.27
N PRO A 73 -16.58 -0.01 -3.27
CA PRO A 73 -16.66 -1.15 -4.18
C PRO A 73 -17.65 -2.22 -3.70
N ARG A 74 -17.89 -3.24 -4.54
CA ARG A 74 -18.56 -4.49 -4.10
C ARG A 74 -17.70 -5.29 -3.14
N CYS A 75 -16.39 -5.33 -3.37
CA CYS A 75 -15.40 -5.97 -2.50
C CYS A 75 -14.04 -5.25 -2.64
N ALA A 76 -13.34 -5.02 -1.54
CA ALA A 76 -11.96 -4.55 -1.55
C ALA A 76 -11.06 -5.69 -1.09
N THR A 77 -10.36 -6.32 -2.04
CA THR A 77 -9.52 -7.51 -1.79
C THR A 77 -8.09 -7.14 -1.43
N GLU A 78 -7.64 -5.96 -1.85
CA GLU A 78 -6.37 -5.40 -1.44
C GLU A 78 -6.49 -3.91 -1.13
N TYR A 79 -5.92 -3.52 0.00
CA TYR A 79 -5.67 -2.15 0.40
C TYR A 79 -4.62 -2.16 1.50
N GLY A 80 -3.82 -1.10 1.61
CA GLY A 80 -2.72 -1.08 2.55
C GLY A 80 -1.97 0.24 2.60
N ILE A 81 -1.37 0.49 3.75
CA ILE A 81 -0.51 1.65 4.01
C ILE A 81 0.84 1.12 4.48
N GLN A 82 1.94 1.68 3.97
CA GLN A 82 3.28 1.33 4.41
C GLN A 82 3.57 1.90 5.81
N SER A 83 4.36 1.18 6.62
CA SER A 83 4.95 1.68 7.85
C SER A 83 6.37 1.15 8.02
N TYR A 84 7.13 1.75 8.92
CA TYR A 84 8.46 1.27 9.28
C TYR A 84 8.37 0.32 10.48
N PRO A 85 9.09 -0.81 10.46
CA PRO A 85 9.24 -1.66 11.64
C PRO A 85 10.01 -0.93 12.75
N LEU A 86 9.86 -1.41 13.99
CA LEU A 86 10.62 -0.90 15.13
C LEU A 86 12.12 -1.23 15.01
N ARG A 87 12.94 -0.47 15.73
CA ARG A 87 14.40 -0.56 15.74
C ARG A 87 14.95 -1.97 15.94
N ASP A 88 14.43 -2.72 16.90
CA ASP A 88 14.94 -4.06 17.23
C ASP A 88 14.80 -5.03 16.05
N THR A 89 13.70 -4.93 15.30
CA THR A 89 13.48 -5.72 14.08
C THR A 89 14.53 -5.40 13.03
N MET A 90 14.88 -4.11 12.85
CA MET A 90 15.80 -3.69 11.80
C MET A 90 17.26 -3.93 12.17
N THR A 91 17.65 -3.59 13.39
CA THR A 91 19.04 -3.71 13.88
C THR A 91 19.50 -5.16 14.08
N ALA A 92 18.60 -6.13 13.97
CA ALA A 92 18.96 -7.54 13.77
C ALA A 92 19.62 -7.81 12.41
N TRP A 93 19.42 -6.92 11.41
CA TRP A 93 19.83 -7.12 10.01
C TRP A 93 20.60 -5.95 9.40
N ILE A 94 20.84 -4.88 10.17
CA ILE A 94 21.66 -3.72 9.79
C ILE A 94 22.57 -3.32 10.95
N ASN A 95 23.67 -2.64 10.66
CA ASN A 95 24.49 -2.03 11.71
C ASN A 95 23.67 -1.00 12.49
N GLN A 96 23.83 -0.94 13.81
CA GLN A 96 23.09 0.01 14.64
C GLN A 96 23.31 1.47 14.24
N SER A 97 24.49 1.80 13.70
CA SER A 97 24.80 3.13 13.18
C SER A 97 24.02 3.50 11.91
N GLU A 98 23.47 2.51 11.20
CA GLU A 98 22.65 2.69 10.00
C GLU A 98 21.16 2.80 10.32
N TRP A 99 20.77 2.77 11.61
CA TRP A 99 19.41 3.04 12.04
C TRP A 99 19.13 4.54 12.04
N THR A 100 19.07 5.13 10.85
CA THR A 100 18.69 6.52 10.62
C THR A 100 17.89 6.62 9.33
N TYR A 101 16.98 7.60 9.21
CA TYR A 101 16.04 7.67 8.09
C TYR A 101 16.73 7.73 6.72
N GLY A 102 17.83 8.49 6.64
CA GLY A 102 18.60 8.72 5.41
C GLY A 102 19.73 7.72 5.17
N SER A 103 19.92 6.71 6.01
CA SER A 103 21.06 5.79 5.87
C SER A 103 21.00 4.98 4.57
N LYS A 104 22.16 4.50 4.11
CA LYS A 104 22.23 3.65 2.92
C LYS A 104 21.46 2.34 3.13
N SER A 105 21.59 1.74 4.32
CA SER A 105 20.94 0.46 4.63
C SER A 105 19.42 0.58 4.66
N MET A 106 18.88 1.69 5.20
CA MET A 106 17.44 1.94 5.21
C MET A 106 16.91 2.21 3.80
N ASN A 107 17.60 3.04 3.01
CA ASN A 107 17.22 3.36 1.64
C ASN A 107 17.22 2.11 0.73
N LEU A 108 18.22 1.24 0.83
CA LEU A 108 18.29 0.00 0.05
C LEU A 108 17.20 -1.02 0.42
N ARG A 109 16.52 -0.86 1.56
CA ARG A 109 15.40 -1.72 1.99
C ARG A 109 14.05 -1.12 1.66
N GLN A 110 13.99 0.15 1.26
CA GLN A 110 12.78 0.78 0.77
C GLN A 110 12.57 0.41 -0.69
N HIS A 111 11.74 -0.60 -0.95
CA HIS A 111 11.44 -1.08 -2.30
C HIS A 111 10.14 -0.51 -2.88
N HIS A 112 9.42 0.31 -2.11
CA HIS A 112 8.31 1.07 -2.65
C HIS A 112 8.83 2.39 -3.24
N THR A 113 8.64 2.57 -4.55
CA THR A 113 9.05 3.77 -5.28
C THR A 113 8.41 5.01 -4.66
N GLY A 114 9.23 5.97 -4.22
CA GLY A 114 8.75 7.17 -3.55
C GLY A 114 8.38 6.97 -2.07
N GLY A 115 8.43 5.74 -1.54
CA GLY A 115 7.98 5.42 -0.18
C GLY A 115 8.68 6.24 0.92
N ALA A 116 9.96 6.56 0.76
CA ALA A 116 10.67 7.40 1.73
C ALA A 116 10.07 8.82 1.85
N ILE A 117 9.46 9.37 0.80
CA ILE A 117 8.79 10.67 0.85
C ILE A 117 7.31 10.47 1.25
N ASN A 118 6.63 9.50 0.64
CA ASN A 118 5.20 9.25 0.88
C ASN A 118 4.91 8.99 2.37
N ASN A 119 5.74 8.19 3.05
CA ASN A 119 5.58 7.94 4.49
C ASN A 119 5.72 9.23 5.31
N LEU A 120 6.67 10.11 4.98
CA LEU A 120 6.80 11.40 5.68
C LEU A 120 5.57 12.26 5.45
N VAL A 121 5.08 12.33 4.22
CA VAL A 121 3.90 13.13 3.88
C VAL A 121 2.67 12.63 4.63
N LEU A 122 2.36 11.33 4.54
CA LEU A 122 1.18 10.72 5.14
C LEU A 122 1.19 10.78 6.68
N VAL A 123 2.34 10.51 7.31
CA VAL A 123 2.47 10.58 8.77
C VAL A 123 2.30 12.02 9.24
N TYR A 124 3.10 12.95 8.73
CA TYR A 124 3.09 14.33 9.22
C TYR A 124 1.92 15.20 8.71
N GLN A 125 0.95 14.63 7.98
CA GLN A 125 -0.37 15.24 7.80
C GLN A 125 -1.16 15.32 9.12
N HIS A 126 -0.84 14.44 10.07
CA HIS A 126 -1.62 14.25 11.31
C HIS A 126 -0.78 14.39 12.59
N PHE A 127 0.54 14.55 12.46
CA PHE A 127 1.47 14.72 13.58
C PHE A 127 2.32 15.97 13.40
N GLU A 128 2.84 16.51 14.50
CA GLU A 128 3.69 17.69 14.48
C GLU A 128 5.03 17.40 13.80
N LEU A 129 5.49 18.34 12.98
CA LEU A 129 6.81 18.26 12.38
C LEU A 129 7.91 18.42 13.44
N PRO A 130 9.05 17.73 13.30
CA PRO A 130 10.23 17.95 14.13
C PRO A 130 10.67 19.42 14.17
N ILE A 131 10.45 20.10 15.30
CA ILE A 131 10.74 21.53 15.48
C ILE A 131 12.20 21.87 15.14
N ALA A 132 13.13 20.97 15.48
CA ALA A 132 14.56 21.18 15.24
C ALA A 132 14.94 21.33 13.75
N CYS A 133 14.09 20.85 12.84
CA CYS A 133 14.31 20.98 11.41
C CYS A 133 13.89 22.34 10.84
N GLY A 134 13.05 23.11 11.54
CA GLY A 134 12.58 24.42 11.07
C GLY A 134 11.85 24.40 9.72
N VAL A 135 11.40 23.23 9.26
CA VAL A 135 10.69 23.05 7.99
C VAL A 135 9.20 23.29 8.16
N THR A 136 8.54 23.75 7.10
CA THR A 136 7.08 23.99 7.11
C THR A 136 6.31 22.91 6.35
N LYS A 137 7.00 22.07 5.57
CA LYS A 137 6.41 20.96 4.82
C LYS A 137 7.14 19.67 5.15
N SER A 138 6.38 18.59 5.33
CA SER A 138 6.92 17.25 5.57
C SER A 138 7.82 16.74 4.44
N SER A 139 7.54 17.14 3.20
CA SER A 139 8.38 16.81 2.03
C SER A 139 9.81 17.38 2.12
N GLU A 140 10.03 18.40 2.95
CA GLU A 140 11.33 19.05 3.14
C GLU A 140 12.17 18.36 4.22
N LEU A 141 11.62 17.41 5.00
CA LEU A 141 12.34 16.74 6.09
C LEU A 141 13.57 15.97 5.63
N LEU A 142 13.59 15.49 4.38
CA LEU A 142 14.78 14.85 3.81
C LEU A 142 15.98 15.78 3.66
N THR A 143 15.78 17.09 3.69
CA THR A 143 16.86 18.10 3.68
C THR A 143 17.44 18.37 5.06
N CYS A 144 16.77 17.92 6.12
CA CYS A 144 17.19 18.14 7.50
C CYS A 144 18.14 17.03 7.95
N GLU A 145 19.45 17.30 7.97
CA GLU A 145 20.45 16.34 8.42
C GLU A 145 20.23 15.85 9.86
N GLN A 146 19.73 16.73 10.72
CA GLN A 146 19.41 16.36 12.11
C GLN A 146 18.33 15.28 12.16
N PHE A 147 17.37 15.28 11.22
CA PHE A 147 16.35 14.24 11.10
C PHE A 147 16.91 13.00 10.40
N THR A 148 17.53 13.16 9.23
CA THR A 148 17.94 12.03 8.40
C THR A 148 19.06 11.20 9.01
N ASN A 149 19.90 11.78 9.87
CA ASN A 149 21.05 11.10 10.50
C ASN A 149 20.86 10.83 12.01
N SER A 150 19.64 10.89 12.53
CA SER A 150 19.37 10.64 13.95
C SER A 150 18.59 9.35 14.17
N ALA A 151 19.15 8.49 15.01
CA ALA A 151 18.48 7.28 15.49
C ALA A 151 17.25 7.60 16.34
N VAL A 152 17.29 8.70 17.12
CA VAL A 152 16.15 9.12 17.95
C VAL A 152 14.97 9.53 17.07
N TYR A 153 15.22 10.30 16.00
CA TYR A 153 14.15 10.65 15.06
C TYR A 153 13.63 9.43 14.29
N MET A 154 14.50 8.46 13.98
CA MET A 154 14.07 7.22 13.36
C MET A 154 13.21 6.36 14.31
N ASP A 155 13.55 6.33 15.60
CA ASP A 155 12.76 5.67 16.65
C ASP A 155 11.34 6.29 16.71
N ASP A 156 11.25 7.62 16.86
CA ASP A 156 9.99 8.36 16.90
C ASP A 156 9.19 8.16 15.61
N PHE A 157 9.84 8.30 14.45
CA PHE A 157 9.17 8.15 13.16
C PHE A 157 8.64 6.74 12.94
N SER A 158 9.39 5.70 13.34
CA SER A 158 8.93 4.31 13.21
C SER A 158 7.63 4.07 13.98
N LEU A 159 7.53 4.60 15.20
CA LEU A 159 6.32 4.54 16.00
C LEU A 159 5.17 5.30 15.34
N LEU A 160 5.39 6.56 14.96
CA LEU A 160 4.35 7.38 14.32
C LEU A 160 3.85 6.77 13.01
N SER A 161 4.72 6.14 12.23
CA SER A 161 4.34 5.44 10.99
C SER A 161 3.42 4.25 11.25
N GLN A 162 3.63 3.51 12.34
CA GLN A 162 2.76 2.40 12.73
C GLN A 162 1.43 2.89 13.30
N VAL A 163 1.42 3.99 14.07
CA VAL A 163 0.18 4.62 14.53
C VAL A 163 -0.64 5.12 13.34
N HIS A 164 0.00 5.82 12.40
CA HIS A 164 -0.66 6.26 11.17
C HIS A 164 -1.25 5.10 10.39
N GLN A 165 -0.46 4.04 10.14
CA GLN A 165 -0.93 2.83 9.46
C GLN A 165 -2.12 2.21 10.17
N ALA A 166 -2.08 2.07 11.49
CA ALA A 166 -3.17 1.47 12.27
C ALA A 166 -4.48 2.27 12.13
N VAL A 167 -4.41 3.60 12.28
CA VAL A 167 -5.58 4.47 12.14
C VAL A 167 -6.11 4.47 10.71
N ALA A 168 -5.24 4.61 9.70
CA ALA A 168 -5.64 4.60 8.30
C ALA A 168 -6.31 3.27 7.90
N MET A 169 -5.71 2.15 8.28
CA MET A 169 -6.29 0.81 8.05
C MET A 169 -7.64 0.67 8.77
N GLN A 170 -7.76 1.18 10.00
CA GLN A 170 -9.04 1.16 10.72
C GLN A 170 -10.11 1.95 9.97
N VAL A 171 -9.83 3.20 9.60
CA VAL A 171 -10.80 4.06 8.89
C VAL A 171 -11.23 3.43 7.57
N GLU A 172 -10.28 2.89 6.80
CA GLU A 172 -10.58 2.22 5.52
C GLU A 172 -11.41 0.94 5.71
N SER A 173 -11.02 0.07 6.65
CA SER A 173 -11.77 -1.16 6.95
C SER A 173 -13.17 -0.87 7.49
N GLU A 174 -13.34 0.16 8.30
CA GLU A 174 -14.66 0.61 8.79
C GLU A 174 -15.51 1.20 7.65
N HIS A 175 -14.91 1.96 6.73
CA HIS A 175 -15.59 2.44 5.52
C HIS A 175 -16.16 1.28 4.71
N TYR A 176 -15.41 0.19 4.52
CA TYR A 176 -15.88 -0.96 3.75
C TYR A 176 -16.93 -1.82 4.45
N ARG A 177 -17.09 -1.70 5.77
CA ARG A 177 -18.01 -2.52 6.58
C ARG A 177 -19.38 -1.90 6.85
N ARG A 178 -19.53 -0.59 6.65
CA ARG A 178 -20.76 0.17 6.95
C ARG A 178 -21.87 -0.07 5.93
#